data_AF-A0A554A231-F1
#
_entry.id   AF-A0A554A231-F1
#
_cell.length_a   1.000
_cell.length_b   1.000
_cell.length_c   1.000
_cell.angle_alpha   90.00
_cell.angle_beta   90.00
_cell.angle_gamma   90.00
#
_symmetry.space_group_name_H-M   'P 1'
#
loop_
_entity.id
_entity.type
_entity.pdbx_description
1 polymer ?
#
loop_
_entity_poly.entity_id
_entity_poly.type
_entity_poly.pdbx_seq_one_letter_code
_entity_poly.pdbx_strand_id
1 'polypeptide(L)'
;MKVTSFDPMNVIAFEDIRLYQTFLKVVIHNKDYYIQQPVLAEFHSDNKSIKLIHVNSENAPLVHPDALVIKGIGEIKGSYQKEGNTFYLKA
;
A
#
# COMPACT_ATOMS: atom_id res chain seq x y z
N MET A 1 -8.10 2.75 -0.30
CA MET A 1 -6.89 3.62 -0.33
C MET A 1 -6.88 4.41 -1.64
N LYS A 2 -6.15 5.54 -1.73
CA LYS A 2 -6.10 6.35 -2.97
C LYS A 2 -4.67 6.76 -3.32
N VAL A 3 -4.33 6.74 -4.62
CA VAL A 3 -3.05 7.24 -5.13
C VAL A 3 -3.05 8.76 -5.12
N THR A 4 -1.97 9.36 -4.63
CA THR A 4 -1.78 10.83 -4.66
C THR A 4 -0.66 11.26 -5.60
N SER A 5 0.40 10.45 -5.75
CA SER A 5 1.51 10.78 -6.64
C SER A 5 2.32 9.53 -7.00
N PHE A 6 2.85 9.52 -8.21
CA PHE A 6 3.75 8.52 -8.76
C PHE A 6 4.45 9.11 -9.99
N ASP A 7 5.42 8.40 -10.55
CA ASP A 7 6.02 8.71 -11.84
C ASP A 7 5.30 7.95 -12.97
N PRO A 8 4.54 8.63 -13.85
CA PRO A 8 3.79 7.97 -14.91
C PRO A 8 4.65 7.22 -15.93
N MET A 9 5.92 7.59 -16.11
CA MET A 9 6.82 6.92 -17.05
C MET A 9 7.33 5.58 -16.50
N ASN A 10 7.16 5.33 -15.21
CA ASN A 10 7.66 4.15 -14.50
C ASN A 10 6.50 3.29 -13.95
N VAL A 11 5.43 3.16 -14.74
CA VAL A 11 4.27 2.32 -14.42
C VAL A 11 4.02 1.31 -15.53
N ILE A 12 3.90 0.03 -15.14
CA ILE A 12 3.35 -1.02 -16.01
C ILE A 12 1.94 -1.35 -15.53
N ALA A 13 0.97 -1.37 -16.43
CA ALA A 13 -0.41 -1.72 -16.12
C ALA A 13 -0.83 -3.00 -16.86
N PHE A 14 -1.54 -3.87 -16.15
CA PHE A 14 -2.17 -5.08 -16.70
C PHE A 14 -3.48 -5.30 -15.97
N GLU A 15 -4.61 -5.23 -16.69
CA GLU A 15 -5.96 -5.30 -16.10
C GLU A 15 -6.17 -4.27 -14.97
N ASP A 16 -6.55 -4.72 -13.78
CA ASP A 16 -6.73 -3.93 -12.57
C ASP A 16 -5.44 -3.81 -11.73
N ILE A 17 -4.33 -4.38 -12.20
CA ILE A 17 -3.03 -4.38 -11.53
C ILE A 17 -2.11 -3.33 -12.14
N ARG A 18 -1.40 -2.61 -11.27
CA ARG A 18 -0.34 -1.66 -11.66
C ARG A 18 0.94 -1.92 -10.88
N LEU A 19 2.05 -2.02 -11.59
CA LEU A 19 3.39 -2.04 -11.03
C LEU A 19 4.00 -0.65 -11.11
N TYR A 20 4.18 -0.01 -9.96
CA TYR A 20 4.92 1.24 -9.80
C TYR A 20 6.38 0.89 -9.54
N GLN A 21 7.29 1.23 -10.45
CA GLN A 21 8.67 0.74 -10.39
C GLN A 21 9.59 1.58 -9.51
N THR A 22 9.27 2.85 -9.27
CA THR A 22 10.12 3.79 -8.54
C THR A 22 9.56 4.09 -7.15
N PHE A 23 8.35 4.64 -7.10
CA PHE A 23 7.66 4.97 -5.87
C PHE A 23 6.16 5.03 -6.04
N LEU A 24 5.45 4.98 -4.91
CA LEU A 24 4.02 5.23 -4.83
C LEU A 24 3.70 6.07 -3.59
N LYS A 25 2.99 7.19 -3.77
CA LYS A 25 2.35 7.92 -2.67
C LYS A 25 0.87 7.60 -2.59
N VAL A 26 0.40 7.23 -1.41
CA VAL A 26 -0.99 6.84 -1.16
C VAL A 26 -1.53 7.46 0.12
N VAL A 27 -2.83 7.73 0.12
CA VAL A 27 -3.60 8.06 1.32
C VAL A 27 -4.26 6.81 1.88
N ILE A 28 -3.98 6.55 3.15
CA ILE A 28 -4.58 5.50 3.98
C ILE A 28 -5.08 6.19 5.26
N HIS A 29 -6.36 6.05 5.61
CA HIS A 29 -6.97 6.71 6.79
C HIS A 29 -6.62 8.20 6.92
N ASN A 30 -6.74 8.96 5.82
CA ASN A 30 -6.43 10.39 5.74
C ASN A 30 -4.97 10.79 6.05
N LYS A 31 -4.05 9.84 6.06
CA LYS A 31 -2.62 10.09 6.19
C LYS A 31 -1.90 9.68 4.90
N ASP A 32 -0.97 10.52 4.48
CA ASP A 32 -0.10 10.24 3.34
C ASP A 32 1.03 9.28 3.73
N TYR A 33 1.30 8.33 2.85
CA TYR A 33 2.39 7.38 2.95
C TYR A 33 3.21 7.42 1.67
N TYR A 34 4.52 7.38 1.83
CA TYR A 34 5.49 7.35 0.73
C TYR A 34 6.20 6.01 0.72
N ILE A 35 5.96 5.22 -0.32
CA ILE A 35 6.58 3.92 -0.51
C ILE A 35 7.64 4.08 -1.60
N GLN A 36 8.91 4.17 -1.19
CA GLN A 36 10.04 4.44 -2.08
C GLN A 36 10.73 3.14 -2.55
N GLN A 37 9.96 2.32 -3.26
CA GLN A 37 10.40 1.05 -3.84
C GLN A 37 9.40 0.59 -4.92
N PRO A 38 9.72 -0.47 -5.69
CA PRO A 38 8.72 -1.12 -6.51
C PRO A 38 7.52 -1.62 -5.69
N VAL A 39 6.31 -1.33 -6.17
CA VAL A 39 5.04 -1.68 -5.52
C VAL A 39 4.04 -2.17 -6.56
N LEU A 40 3.38 -3.28 -6.25
CA LEU A 40 2.26 -3.77 -7.04
C LEU A 40 0.95 -3.39 -6.34
N ALA A 41 0.06 -2.71 -7.05
CA ALA A 41 -1.23 -2.28 -6.52
C ALA A 41 -2.36 -2.84 -7.38
N GLU A 42 -3.34 -3.46 -6.72
CA GLU A 42 -4.59 -3.94 -7.33
C GLU A 42 -5.68 -2.89 -7.09
N PHE A 43 -6.36 -2.48 -8.14
CA PHE A 43 -7.41 -1.47 -8.11
C PHE A 43 -8.78 -2.12 -8.06
N HIS A 44 -9.74 -1.42 -7.45
CA HIS A 44 -11.14 -1.78 -7.67
C HIS A 44 -11.53 -1.53 -9.13
N SER A 45 -12.62 -2.14 -9.58
CA SER A 45 -13.13 -1.99 -10.95
C SER A 45 -13.44 -0.54 -11.35
N ASP A 46 -13.59 0.35 -10.37
CA ASP A 46 -13.73 1.79 -10.58
C ASP A 46 -12.45 2.49 -11.03
N ASN A 47 -11.31 1.78 -10.98
CA ASN A 47 -9.96 2.22 -11.31
C ASN A 47 -9.51 3.52 -10.58
N LYS A 48 -10.20 3.88 -9.49
CA LYS A 48 -9.99 5.10 -8.70
C LYS A 48 -9.43 4.79 -7.33
N SER A 49 -9.77 3.64 -6.77
CA SER A 49 -9.36 3.23 -5.43
C SER A 49 -8.52 1.97 -5.47
N ILE A 50 -7.47 1.94 -4.65
CA ILE A 50 -6.63 0.76 -4.47
C ILE A 50 -7.32 -0.17 -3.46
N LYS A 51 -7.46 -1.43 -3.88
CA LYS A 51 -7.95 -2.57 -3.09
C LYS A 51 -6.83 -3.16 -2.26
N LEU A 52 -5.68 -3.42 -2.87
CA LEU A 52 -4.54 -4.11 -2.23
C LEU A 52 -3.21 -3.50 -2.69
N ILE A 53 -2.24 -3.46 -1.78
CA ILE A 53 -0.86 -3.07 -2.08
C ILE A 53 0.05 -4.20 -1.63
N HIS A 54 0.86 -4.71 -2.56
CA HIS A 54 1.95 -5.62 -2.28
C HIS A 54 3.26 -4.85 -2.15
N VAL A 55 3.87 -4.93 -0.97
CA VAL A 55 5.17 -4.33 -0.67
C VAL A 55 6.17 -5.42 -0.32
N ASN A 56 7.37 -5.30 -0.87
CA ASN A 56 8.50 -6.11 -0.41
C ASN A 56 9.01 -5.52 0.90
N SER A 57 9.11 -6.34 1.95
CA SER A 57 9.68 -5.94 3.23
C SER A 57 10.65 -7.01 3.70
N GLU A 58 11.88 -6.61 4.03
CA GLU A 58 12.91 -7.53 4.56
C GLU A 58 12.52 -8.07 5.95
N ASN A 59 11.73 -7.31 6.69
CA ASN A 59 11.31 -7.65 8.04
C ASN A 59 9.78 -7.72 8.10
N ALA A 60 9.26 -8.61 8.94
CA ALA A 60 7.83 -8.59 9.25
C ALA A 60 7.45 -7.23 9.85
N PRO A 61 6.27 -6.68 9.52
CA PRO A 61 5.76 -5.48 10.18
C PRO A 61 5.69 -5.67 11.70
N LEU A 62 5.97 -4.60 12.47
CA LEU A 62 5.72 -4.60 13.91
C LEU A 62 4.24 -4.37 14.15
N VAL A 63 3.65 -5.22 14.99
CA VAL A 63 2.22 -5.37 15.18
C VAL A 63 1.85 -4.80 16.55
N HIS A 64 1.06 -3.71 16.57
CA HIS A 64 0.51 -3.08 17.78
C HIS A 64 -1.01 -3.18 17.76
N PRO A 65 -1.71 -3.23 18.92
CA PRO A 65 -3.17 -3.42 18.96
C PRO A 65 -3.99 -2.50 18.03
N ASP A 66 -3.50 -1.29 17.79
CA ASP A 66 -4.14 -0.22 17.02
C ASP A 66 -3.26 0.34 15.88
N ALA A 67 -2.14 -0.32 15.57
CA ALA A 67 -1.21 0.15 14.55
C ALA A 67 -0.35 -0.96 13.93
N LEU A 68 0.00 -0.77 12.66
CA LEU A 68 0.97 -1.56 11.92
C LEU A 68 2.16 -0.68 11.57
N VAL A 69 3.37 -1.04 12.01
CA VAL A 69 4.58 -0.30 11.67
C VAL A 69 5.37 -1.10 10.63
N ILE A 70 5.51 -0.52 9.45
CA ILE A 70 6.27 -1.09 8.34
C ILE A 70 7.56 -0.28 8.18
N LYS A 71 8.71 -0.92 8.38
CA LYS A 71 10.02 -0.28 8.21
C LYS A 71 10.15 0.28 6.80
N GLY A 72 10.52 1.56 6.69
CA GLY A 72 10.66 2.26 5.40
C GLY A 72 9.38 2.88 4.83
N ILE A 73 8.20 2.59 5.40
CA ILE A 73 6.92 3.19 4.98
C ILE A 73 6.32 4.05 6.12
N GLY A 74 6.34 3.52 7.35
CA GLY A 74 5.87 4.21 8.55
C GLY A 74 4.79 3.45 9.33
N GLU A 75 4.13 4.17 10.24
CA GLU A 75 3.06 3.69 11.10
C GLU A 75 1.68 3.93 10.47
N ILE A 76 0.97 2.84 10.21
CA ILE A 76 -0.42 2.80 9.77
C ILE A 76 -1.30 2.57 10.99
N LYS A 77 -2.01 3.62 11.40
CA LYS A 77 -2.95 3.56 12.51
C LYS A 77 -4.28 2.95 12.07
N GLY A 78 -4.90 2.20 12.97
CA GLY A 78 -6.19 1.58 12.76
C GLY A 78 -6.18 0.11 13.15
N SER A 79 -7.38 -0.45 13.26
CA SER A 79 -7.54 -1.88 13.47
C SER A 79 -7.29 -2.65 12.17
N TYR A 80 -6.75 -3.86 12.31
CA TYR A 80 -6.42 -4.71 11.18
C TYR A 80 -6.73 -6.18 11.49
N GLN A 81 -6.85 -6.99 10.45
CA GLN A 81 -6.92 -8.44 10.52
C GLN A 81 -5.73 -9.01 9.77
N LYS A 82 -5.00 -9.95 10.38
CA LYS A 82 -3.86 -10.62 9.77
C LYS A 82 -4.27 -12.01 9.28
N GLU A 83 -3.99 -12.31 8.02
CA GLU A 83 -4.12 -13.65 7.44
C GLU A 83 -2.83 -13.99 6.69
N GLY A 84 -2.03 -14.92 7.24
CA GLY A 84 -0.70 -15.21 6.70
C GLY A 84 0.19 -13.96 6.67
N ASN A 85 0.59 -13.54 5.47
CA ASN A 85 1.41 -12.34 5.23
C ASN A 85 0.58 -11.11 4.82
N THR A 86 -0.75 -11.24 4.79
CA THR A 86 -1.67 -10.17 4.39
C THR A 86 -2.23 -9.49 5.63
N PHE A 87 -2.24 -8.15 5.62
CA PHE A 87 -2.86 -7.32 6.65
C PHE A 87 -4.03 -6.55 6.02
N TYR A 88 -5.26 -6.87 6.44
CA TYR A 88 -6.46 -6.17 6.02
C TYR A 88 -6.74 -5.02 6.99
N LEU A 89 -6.65 -3.79 6.49
CA LEU A 89 -6.97 -2.59 7.25
C LEU A 89 -8.50 -2.42 7.30
N LYS A 90 -9.06 -2.23 8.50
CA LYS A 90 -10.48 -1.89 8.64
C LYS A 90 -10.69 -0.40 8.41
N ALA A 91 -11.72 -0.07 7.64
CA ALA A 91 -12.14 1.29 7.32
C ALA A 91 -12.74 2.02 8.53
#